data_AF-A0A8T5E876-F1
#
_entry.id   AF-A0A8T5E876-F1
#
_cell.length_a   1.000
_cell.length_b   1.000
_cell.length_c   1.000
_cell.angle_alpha   90.00
_cell.angle_beta   90.00
_cell.angle_gamma   90.00
#
_symmetry.space_group_name_H-M   'P 1'
#
loop_
_entity.id
_entity.type
_entity.pdbx_description
1 polymer ?
#
loop_
_entity_poly.entity_id
_entity_poly.type
_entity_poly.pdbx_seq_one_letter_code
_entity_poly.pdbx_strand_id
1 'polypeptide(L)'
;RKRDSIGETGKWEIRSFDTTPLDISLGMIALYKGCNDRITKEDIPVRISGTDGVYSFDNKEVVLPNYTTLKALETEAIKYGLMSNNVAQYLSDTLKFSSEGLPEEDLPYLTPIFGMIQTRMNPSNKIMEHLKEKGPYPNPEKAAAQGQLFMRQEYLKSLDYQPHKQQSYLEQCVGC
;
A
#
# COMPACT_ATOMS: atom_id res chain seq x y z
N ARG A 1 -16.31 3.36 -27.85
CA ARG A 1 -15.60 2.11 -27.51
C ARG A 1 -16.16 1.59 -26.19
N LYS A 2 -16.96 0.52 -26.21
CA LYS A 2 -17.26 -0.26 -24.98
C LYS A 2 -15.92 -0.84 -24.54
N ARG A 3 -15.47 -0.54 -23.32
CA ARG A 3 -14.26 -1.13 -22.75
C ARG A 3 -14.75 -2.25 -21.85
N ASP A 4 -14.54 -3.50 -22.26
CA ASP A 4 -15.20 -4.71 -21.73
C ASP A 4 -14.89 -5.04 -20.26
N SER A 5 -14.11 -4.20 -19.57
CA SER A 5 -13.63 -4.38 -18.20
C SER A 5 -13.82 -3.15 -17.30
N ILE A 6 -14.50 -2.11 -17.79
CA ILE A 6 -14.88 -0.96 -16.97
C ILE A 6 -16.31 -1.17 -16.49
N GLY A 7 -16.53 -1.11 -15.17
CA GLY A 7 -17.83 -1.32 -14.56
C GLY A 7 -18.90 -0.37 -15.12
N GLU A 8 -20.17 -0.66 -14.88
CA GLU A 8 -21.32 0.06 -15.48
C GLU A 8 -21.27 1.59 -15.33
N THR A 9 -20.53 2.08 -14.32
CA THR A 9 -20.36 3.51 -14.01
C THR A 9 -19.15 4.17 -14.65
N GLY A 10 -18.38 3.48 -15.50
CA GLY A 10 -17.15 4.04 -16.08
C GLY A 10 -15.95 3.98 -15.13
N LYS A 11 -16.02 3.19 -14.05
CA LYS A 11 -14.99 3.11 -12.99
C LYS A 11 -14.33 1.74 -12.94
N TRP A 12 -13.10 1.74 -12.43
CA TRP A 12 -12.39 0.53 -12.00
C TRP A 12 -12.61 0.33 -10.49
N GLU A 13 -12.97 -0.89 -10.10
CA GLU A 13 -13.20 -1.26 -8.70
C GLU A 13 -12.08 -2.18 -8.22
N ILE A 14 -11.42 -1.81 -7.12
CA ILE A 14 -10.40 -2.64 -6.46
C ILE A 14 -11.02 -3.24 -5.20
N ARG A 15 -11.00 -4.57 -5.10
CA ARG A 15 -11.72 -5.33 -4.04
C ARG A 15 -10.80 -6.20 -3.18
N SER A 16 -9.49 -5.99 -3.29
CA SER A 16 -8.47 -6.81 -2.62
C SER A 16 -8.09 -6.31 -1.23
N PHE A 17 -8.61 -5.17 -0.78
CA PHE A 17 -8.23 -4.59 0.51
C PHE A 17 -9.00 -5.23 1.66
N ASP A 18 -8.25 -5.62 2.69
CA ASP A 18 -8.83 -5.86 4.00
C ASP A 18 -9.36 -4.55 4.59
N THR A 19 -10.26 -4.68 5.57
CA THR A 19 -10.65 -3.53 6.39
C THR A 19 -9.46 -3.10 7.24
N THR A 20 -9.01 -1.86 7.06
CA THR A 20 -7.84 -1.29 7.75
C THR A 20 -8.19 0.05 8.40
N PRO A 21 -7.34 0.58 9.30
CA PRO A 21 -7.43 1.94 9.79
C PRO A 21 -7.59 2.97 8.66
N LEU A 22 -8.26 4.09 8.94
CA LEU A 22 -8.64 5.08 7.93
C LEU A 22 -7.42 5.73 7.29
N ASP A 23 -6.40 6.05 8.08
CA ASP A 23 -5.12 6.61 7.61
C ASP A 23 -4.43 5.69 6.59
N ILE A 24 -4.42 4.38 6.83
CA ILE A 24 -3.91 3.38 5.88
C ILE A 24 -4.78 3.31 4.63
N SER A 25 -6.11 3.33 4.80
CA SER A 25 -7.06 3.33 3.67
C SER A 25 -6.86 4.54 2.76
N LEU A 26 -6.71 5.73 3.35
CA LEU A 26 -6.43 6.97 2.63
C LEU A 26 -5.06 6.94 1.98
N GLY A 27 -4.04 6.39 2.64
CA GLY A 27 -2.72 6.20 2.06
C GLY A 27 -2.71 5.27 0.85
N MET A 28 -3.48 4.19 0.87
CA MET A 28 -3.66 3.33 -0.30
C MET A 28 -4.33 4.09 -1.45
N ILE A 29 -5.39 4.87 -1.18
CA ILE A 29 -6.04 5.69 -2.20
C ILE A 29 -5.07 6.71 -2.79
N ALA A 30 -4.30 7.39 -1.95
CA ALA A 30 -3.25 8.33 -2.38
C ALA A 30 -2.19 7.62 -3.24
N LEU A 31 -1.79 6.39 -2.90
CA LEU A 31 -0.86 5.60 -3.71
C LEU A 31 -1.37 5.40 -5.14
N TYR A 32 -2.63 4.95 -5.30
CA TYR A 32 -3.22 4.77 -6.64
C TYR A 32 -3.40 6.09 -7.38
N LYS A 33 -3.85 7.13 -6.68
CA LYS A 33 -4.03 8.46 -7.24
C LYS A 33 -2.70 8.99 -7.79
N GLY A 34 -1.63 8.92 -7.01
CA GLY A 34 -0.30 9.39 -7.41
C GLY A 34 0.22 8.69 -8.66
N CYS A 35 0.14 7.35 -8.71
CA CYS A 35 0.55 6.58 -9.88
C CYS A 35 -0.25 6.98 -11.13
N ASN A 36 -1.59 7.04 -11.03
CA ASN A 36 -2.45 7.39 -12.16
C ASN A 36 -2.27 8.83 -12.62
N ASP A 37 -2.25 9.78 -11.68
CA ASP A 37 -2.07 11.20 -11.96
C ASP A 37 -0.74 11.41 -12.69
N ARG A 38 0.33 10.75 -12.22
CA ARG A 38 1.63 10.85 -12.86
C ARG A 38 1.63 10.31 -14.29
N ILE A 39 1.20 9.07 -14.47
CA ILE A 39 1.14 8.40 -15.78
C ILE A 39 0.33 9.24 -16.76
N THR A 40 -0.80 9.79 -16.33
CA THR A 40 -1.72 10.51 -17.22
C THR A 40 -1.28 11.94 -17.51
N LYS A 41 -0.73 12.67 -16.54
CA LYS A 41 -0.28 14.06 -16.73
C LYS A 41 0.98 14.15 -17.58
N GLU A 42 1.90 13.19 -17.41
CA GLU A 42 3.19 13.16 -18.10
C GLU A 42 3.17 12.29 -19.38
N ASP A 43 2.02 11.69 -19.71
CA ASP A 43 1.85 10.75 -20.85
C ASP A 43 2.89 9.61 -20.85
N ILE A 44 3.15 9.04 -19.66
CA ILE A 44 4.16 8.00 -19.49
C ILE A 44 3.63 6.69 -20.08
N PRO A 45 4.32 6.08 -21.06
CA PRO A 45 3.89 4.81 -21.62
C PRO A 45 3.96 3.70 -20.58
N VAL A 46 2.92 2.85 -20.56
CA VAL A 46 2.81 1.70 -19.67
C VAL A 46 2.80 0.42 -20.48
N ARG A 47 3.64 -0.54 -20.11
CA ARG A 47 3.66 -1.88 -20.71
C ARG A 47 3.82 -2.97 -19.65
N ILE A 48 3.40 -4.18 -19.98
CA ILE A 48 3.67 -5.37 -19.17
C ILE A 48 5.01 -5.96 -19.63
N SER A 49 5.87 -6.35 -18.68
CA SER A 49 7.15 -6.97 -18.99
C SER A 49 7.00 -8.31 -19.73
N GLY A 50 7.89 -8.57 -20.68
CA GLY A 50 8.03 -9.89 -21.31
C GLY A 50 8.96 -10.83 -20.55
N THR A 51 9.57 -10.37 -19.46
CA THR A 51 10.63 -11.09 -18.73
C THR A 51 10.32 -11.15 -17.24
N ASP A 52 10.45 -12.34 -16.66
CA ASP A 52 10.23 -12.58 -15.23
C ASP A 52 11.20 -11.75 -14.38
N GLY A 53 10.68 -11.20 -13.28
CA GLY A 53 11.45 -10.37 -12.34
C GLY A 53 11.79 -8.96 -12.84
N VAL A 54 11.44 -8.62 -14.08
CA VAL A 54 11.72 -7.29 -14.65
C VAL A 54 10.49 -6.39 -14.51
N TYR A 55 10.67 -5.27 -13.81
CA TYR A 55 9.73 -4.17 -13.71
C TYR A 55 10.51 -2.87 -13.43
N SER A 56 9.90 -1.73 -13.75
CA SER A 56 10.47 -0.41 -13.46
C SER A 56 9.37 0.64 -13.39
N PHE A 57 9.59 1.64 -12.54
CA PHE A 57 8.72 2.80 -12.39
C PHE A 57 9.57 4.05 -12.57
N ASP A 58 9.68 4.53 -13.81
CA ASP A 58 10.48 5.70 -14.16
C ASP A 58 9.68 6.69 -15.03
N ASN A 59 10.30 7.85 -15.30
CA ASN A 59 9.62 8.96 -15.99
C ASN A 59 9.52 8.75 -17.51
N LYS A 60 10.21 7.75 -18.06
CA LYS A 60 10.21 7.45 -19.51
C LYS A 60 9.24 6.34 -19.85
N GLU A 61 9.17 5.32 -19.00
CA GLU A 61 8.20 4.24 -19.11
C GLU A 61 7.89 3.61 -17.74
N VAL A 62 6.67 3.11 -17.60
CA VAL A 62 6.31 2.17 -16.52
C VAL A 62 6.26 0.77 -17.09
N VAL A 63 7.08 -0.11 -16.54
CA VAL A 63 7.12 -1.53 -16.88
C VAL A 63 6.49 -2.30 -15.73
N LEU A 64 5.25 -2.74 -15.92
CA LEU A 64 4.55 -3.55 -14.93
C LEU A 64 5.11 -4.99 -14.92
N PRO A 65 5.20 -5.63 -13.74
CA PRO A 65 5.58 -7.03 -13.67
C PRO A 65 4.59 -7.91 -14.45
N ASN A 66 5.10 -8.99 -15.03
CA ASN A 66 4.25 -9.98 -15.68
C ASN A 66 3.49 -10.85 -14.66
N TYR A 67 2.55 -11.65 -15.14
CA TYR A 67 1.72 -12.50 -14.28
C TYR A 67 2.52 -13.44 -13.38
N THR A 68 3.56 -14.09 -13.90
CA THR A 68 4.44 -14.99 -13.14
C THR A 68 5.10 -14.25 -11.96
N THR A 69 5.64 -13.06 -12.23
CA THR A 69 6.27 -12.22 -11.21
C THR A 69 5.26 -11.75 -10.18
N LEU A 70 4.06 -11.35 -10.61
CA LEU A 70 2.98 -10.95 -9.70
C LEU A 70 2.56 -12.10 -8.77
N LYS A 71 2.45 -13.34 -9.28
CA LYS A 71 2.13 -14.52 -8.45
C LYS A 71 3.25 -14.87 -7.47
N ALA A 72 4.52 -14.68 -7.86
CA ALA A 72 5.65 -14.86 -6.96
C ALA A 72 5.62 -13.84 -5.82
N LEU A 73 5.43 -12.55 -6.14
CA LEU A 73 5.30 -11.47 -5.16
C LEU A 73 4.10 -11.70 -4.22
N GLU A 74 2.94 -12.11 -4.75
CA GLU A 74 1.76 -12.45 -3.95
C GLU A 74 2.06 -13.59 -2.96
N THR A 75 2.72 -14.65 -3.42
CA THR A 75 3.09 -15.79 -2.57
C THR A 75 4.03 -15.36 -1.44
N GLU A 76 5.02 -14.53 -1.76
CA GLU A 76 5.91 -13.95 -0.76
C GLU A 76 5.18 -13.02 0.22
N ALA A 77 4.26 -12.18 -0.27
CA ALA A 77 3.49 -11.27 0.56
C ALA A 77 2.56 -12.01 1.53
N ILE A 78 1.92 -13.10 1.10
CA ILE A 78 1.09 -13.94 1.97
C ILE A 78 1.94 -14.58 3.07
N LYS A 79 3.13 -15.09 2.72
CA LYS A 79 3.96 -15.87 3.64
C LYS A 79 4.79 -15.00 4.59
N TYR A 80 5.29 -13.88 4.10
CA TYR A 80 6.30 -13.07 4.79
C TYR A 80 5.88 -11.60 4.96
N GLY A 81 4.80 -11.15 4.31
CA GLY A 81 4.39 -9.75 4.33
C GLY A 81 5.50 -8.84 3.82
N LEU A 82 5.72 -7.72 4.52
CA LEU A 82 6.79 -6.77 4.20
C LEU A 82 8.19 -7.25 4.59
N MET A 83 8.32 -8.37 5.30
CA MET A 83 9.63 -8.96 5.60
C MET A 83 10.29 -9.58 4.36
N SER A 84 9.54 -9.81 3.27
CA SER A 84 10.14 -10.10 1.97
C SER A 84 10.81 -8.84 1.40
N ASN A 85 12.09 -8.96 1.05
CA ASN A 85 12.82 -7.90 0.37
C ASN A 85 12.24 -7.60 -1.02
N ASN A 86 11.78 -8.62 -1.74
CA ASN A 86 11.19 -8.44 -3.07
C ASN A 86 9.89 -7.65 -2.99
N VAL A 87 9.02 -7.99 -2.04
CA VAL A 87 7.74 -7.30 -1.83
C VAL A 87 7.98 -5.86 -1.39
N ALA A 88 8.86 -5.64 -0.42
CA ALA A 88 9.13 -4.29 0.07
C ALA A 88 9.83 -3.41 -0.97
N GLN A 89 10.75 -3.96 -1.77
CA GLN A 89 11.39 -3.21 -2.85
C GLN A 89 10.36 -2.80 -3.89
N TYR A 90 9.52 -3.74 -4.36
CA TYR A 90 8.46 -3.45 -5.31
C TYR A 90 7.52 -2.34 -4.83
N LEU A 91 7.09 -2.42 -3.57
CA LEU A 91 6.23 -1.40 -2.96
C LEU A 91 6.96 -0.07 -2.76
N SER A 92 8.26 -0.09 -2.43
CA SER A 92 9.07 1.11 -2.27
C SER A 92 9.22 1.87 -3.61
N ASP A 93 9.52 1.14 -4.69
CA ASP A 93 9.65 1.72 -6.02
C ASP A 93 8.32 2.31 -6.50
N THR A 94 7.21 1.57 -6.25
CA THR A 94 5.85 2.05 -6.55
C THR A 94 5.51 3.31 -5.73
N LEU A 95 5.86 3.33 -4.44
CA LEU A 95 5.57 4.44 -3.54
C LEU A 95 6.32 5.70 -3.94
N LYS A 96 7.61 5.58 -4.29
CA LYS A 96 8.41 6.69 -4.82
C LYS A 96 7.81 7.26 -6.09
N PHE A 97 7.45 6.40 -7.03
CA PHE A 97 6.83 6.83 -8.28
C PHE A 97 5.51 7.56 -8.03
N SER A 98 4.68 7.02 -7.11
CA SER A 98 3.41 7.60 -6.72
C SER A 98 3.55 8.97 -6.06
N SER A 99 4.51 9.16 -5.14
CA SER A 99 4.69 10.43 -4.44
C SER A 99 4.97 11.58 -5.39
N GLU A 100 5.73 11.34 -6.44
CA GLU A 100 6.05 12.37 -7.45
C GLU A 100 4.84 12.75 -8.34
N GLY A 101 3.75 11.96 -8.31
CA GLY A 101 2.49 12.24 -9.02
C GLY A 101 1.43 12.99 -8.21
N LEU A 102 1.59 13.06 -6.89
CA LEU A 102 0.62 13.69 -5.99
C LEU A 102 0.87 15.19 -5.85
N PRO A 103 -0.19 16.00 -5.70
CA PRO A 103 -0.04 17.39 -5.28
C PRO A 103 0.45 17.44 -3.82
N GLU A 104 1.06 18.57 -3.44
CA GLU A 104 1.73 18.73 -2.13
C GLU A 104 0.77 18.47 -0.96
N GLU A 105 -0.48 18.92 -1.08
CA GLU A 105 -1.51 18.72 -0.07
C GLU A 105 -1.91 17.25 0.15
N ASP A 106 -1.69 16.38 -0.84
CA ASP A 106 -2.03 14.95 -0.77
C ASP A 106 -0.84 14.09 -0.29
N LEU A 107 0.39 14.57 -0.38
CA LEU A 107 1.59 13.84 0.03
C LEU A 107 1.52 13.29 1.47
N PRO A 108 1.00 14.02 2.48
CA PRO A 108 0.93 13.51 3.85
C PRO A 108 0.07 12.27 4.03
N TYR A 109 -0.82 11.94 3.08
CA TYR A 109 -1.57 10.68 3.14
C TYR A 109 -0.69 9.46 2.87
N LEU A 110 0.46 9.60 2.22
CA LEU A 110 1.40 8.50 2.01
C LEU A 110 2.23 8.15 3.24
N THR A 111 2.27 9.02 4.27
CA THR A 111 3.10 8.84 5.47
C THR A 111 2.92 7.48 6.15
N PRO A 112 1.69 6.96 6.38
CA PRO A 112 1.51 5.64 6.97
C PRO A 112 2.11 4.53 6.11
N ILE A 113 2.05 4.65 4.79
CA ILE A 113 2.59 3.65 3.85
C ILE A 113 4.12 3.68 3.86
N PHE A 114 4.74 4.88 3.85
CA PHE A 114 6.19 5.03 4.03
C PHE A 114 6.66 4.38 5.33
N GLY A 115 5.97 4.66 6.44
CA GLY A 115 6.29 4.09 7.75
C GLY A 115 6.23 2.55 7.75
N MET A 116 5.22 1.95 7.11
CA MET A 116 5.12 0.49 7.00
C MET A 116 6.27 -0.12 6.18
N ILE A 117 6.64 0.49 5.05
CA ILE A 117 7.76 -0.01 4.21
C ILE A 117 9.10 0.15 4.92
N GLN A 118 9.31 1.24 5.65
CA GLN A 118 10.55 1.48 6.41
C GLN A 118 10.69 0.51 7.58
N THR A 119 9.63 0.37 8.37
CA THR A 119 9.65 -0.48 9.58
C THR A 119 9.49 -1.96 9.26
N ARG A 120 9.05 -2.30 8.04
CA ARG A 120 8.60 -3.65 7.64
C ARG A 120 7.43 -4.17 8.48
N MET A 121 6.75 -3.30 9.23
CA MET A 121 5.64 -3.64 10.09
C MET A 121 4.33 -3.23 9.43
N ASN A 122 3.44 -4.18 9.23
CA ASN A 122 2.10 -3.96 8.68
C ASN A 122 1.01 -4.23 9.76
N PRO A 123 -0.28 -4.01 9.45
CA PRO A 123 -1.37 -4.25 10.41
C PRO A 123 -1.41 -5.68 10.97
N SER A 124 -1.10 -6.70 10.16
CA SER A 124 -1.09 -8.07 10.65
C SER A 124 0.04 -8.30 11.66
N ASN A 125 1.20 -7.67 11.49
CA ASN A 125 2.26 -7.69 12.50
C ASN A 125 1.79 -7.07 13.83
N LYS A 126 1.14 -5.91 13.77
CA LYS A 126 0.59 -5.22 14.96
C LYS A 126 -0.46 -6.07 15.69
N ILE A 127 -1.34 -6.75 14.95
CA ILE A 127 -2.30 -7.70 15.53
C ILE A 127 -1.54 -8.83 16.24
N MET A 128 -0.55 -9.43 15.57
CA MET A 128 0.20 -10.54 16.16
C MET A 128 0.99 -10.14 17.41
N GLU A 129 1.55 -8.94 17.46
CA GLU A 129 2.19 -8.39 18.67
C GLU A 129 1.18 -8.19 19.80
N HIS A 130 0.05 -7.52 19.51
CA HIS A 130 -1.02 -7.32 20.47
C HIS A 130 -1.53 -8.65 21.05
N LEU A 131 -1.73 -9.66 20.20
CA LEU A 131 -2.17 -10.98 20.62
C LEU A 131 -1.12 -11.66 21.52
N LYS A 132 0.17 -11.57 21.19
CA LYS A 132 1.26 -12.13 22.01
C LYS A 132 1.31 -11.49 23.41
N GLU A 133 1.15 -10.17 23.51
CA GLU A 133 1.21 -9.45 24.78
C GLU A 133 0.05 -9.79 25.73
N LYS A 134 -1.13 -10.04 25.17
CA LYS A 134 -2.36 -10.30 25.94
C LYS A 134 -2.52 -11.76 26.39
N GLY A 135 -1.64 -12.65 25.95
CA GLY A 135 -1.47 -13.98 26.51
C GLY A 135 -2.15 -15.09 25.70
N PRO A 136 -2.14 -16.33 26.23
CA PRO A 136 -2.63 -17.48 25.50
C PRO A 136 -4.15 -17.41 25.36
N TYR A 137 -4.61 -17.51 24.11
CA TYR A 137 -6.03 -17.60 23.81
C TYR A 137 -6.48 -19.07 23.84
N PRO A 138 -7.67 -19.36 24.40
CA PRO A 138 -8.15 -20.73 24.55
C PRO A 138 -8.55 -21.36 23.21
N ASN A 139 -8.83 -20.55 22.19
CA ASN A 139 -9.12 -21.01 20.82
C ASN A 139 -8.83 -19.90 19.78
N PRO A 140 -8.74 -20.24 18.48
CA PRO A 140 -8.49 -19.27 17.41
C PRO A 140 -9.57 -18.20 17.27
N GLU A 141 -10.84 -18.52 17.58
CA GLU A 141 -11.96 -17.59 17.45
C GLU A 141 -11.84 -16.42 18.43
N LYS A 142 -11.47 -16.68 19.68
CA LYS A 142 -11.21 -15.62 20.66
C LYS A 142 -10.00 -14.77 20.27
N ALA A 143 -8.94 -15.38 19.74
CA ALA A 143 -7.79 -14.64 19.23
C ALA A 143 -8.20 -13.72 18.07
N ALA A 144 -8.98 -14.23 17.11
CA ALA A 144 -9.49 -13.45 15.99
C ALA A 144 -10.38 -12.27 16.45
N ALA A 145 -11.30 -12.51 17.38
CA ALA A 145 -12.16 -11.46 17.93
C ALA A 145 -11.36 -10.34 18.63
N GLN A 146 -10.32 -10.70 19.38
CA GLN A 146 -9.43 -9.71 20.01
C GLN A 146 -8.62 -8.93 18.98
N GLY A 147 -8.12 -9.59 17.93
CA GLY A 147 -7.47 -8.93 16.81
C GLY A 147 -8.38 -7.92 16.10
N GLN A 148 -9.64 -8.28 15.87
CA GLN A 148 -10.62 -7.36 15.27
C GLN A 148 -10.94 -6.16 16.18
N LEU A 149 -11.10 -6.39 17.49
CA LEU A 149 -11.31 -5.30 18.45
C LEU A 149 -10.12 -4.35 18.48
N PHE A 150 -8.90 -4.87 18.45
CA PHE A 150 -7.68 -4.08 18.34
C PHE A 150 -7.67 -3.25 17.05
N MET A 151 -7.94 -3.86 15.89
CA MET A 151 -7.99 -3.11 14.62
C MET A 151 -9.07 -2.03 14.60
N ARG A 152 -10.22 -2.28 15.24
CA ARG A 152 -11.26 -1.26 15.42
C ARG A 152 -10.77 -0.09 16.28
N GLN A 153 -10.01 -0.36 17.34
CA GLN A 153 -9.43 0.72 18.17
C GLN A 153 -8.42 1.54 17.36
N GLU A 154 -7.56 0.90 16.58
CA GLU A 154 -6.62 1.59 15.69
C GLU A 154 -7.36 2.43 14.63
N TYR A 155 -8.45 1.91 14.06
CA TYR A 155 -9.32 2.68 13.18
C TYR A 155 -9.88 3.93 13.88
N LEU A 156 -10.43 3.80 15.08
CA LEU A 156 -10.98 4.94 15.82
C LEU A 156 -9.91 6.00 16.12
N LYS A 157 -8.69 5.58 16.49
CA LYS A 157 -7.56 6.51 16.67
C LYS A 157 -7.19 7.22 15.37
N SER A 158 -7.27 6.52 14.24
CA SER A 158 -6.97 7.10 12.93
C SER A 158 -8.01 8.15 12.48
N LEU A 159 -9.19 8.22 13.09
CA LEU A 159 -10.16 9.29 12.82
C LEU A 159 -9.69 10.64 13.37
N ASP A 160 -8.91 10.63 14.45
CA ASP A 160 -8.31 11.82 15.04
C ASP A 160 -7.01 12.22 14.32
N TYR A 161 -6.54 11.42 13.36
CA TYR A 161 -5.34 11.69 12.57
C TYR A 161 -5.56 12.89 11.64
N GLN A 162 -4.69 13.89 11.74
CA GLN A 162 -4.67 15.07 10.87
C GLN A 162 -3.40 15.09 10.00
N PRO A 163 -3.44 14.58 8.75
CA PRO A 163 -2.26 14.41 7.91
C PRO A 163 -1.50 15.72 7.66
N HIS A 164 -2.22 16.82 7.49
CA HIS A 164 -1.69 18.16 7.18
C HIS A 164 -0.89 18.82 8.31
N LYS A 165 -0.81 18.20 9.50
CA LYS A 165 0.00 18.70 10.63
C LYS A 165 1.37 18.04 10.75
N GLN A 166 1.75 17.13 9.85
CA GLN A 166 2.99 16.33 9.94
C GLN A 166 3.99 16.55 8.78
N GLN A 167 3.98 17.72 8.14
CA GLN A 167 4.80 18.07 6.96
C GLN A 167 6.32 17.87 7.16
N SER A 168 6.81 17.78 8.41
CA SER A 168 8.24 17.63 8.72
C SER A 168 8.86 16.24 8.49
N TYR A 169 8.08 15.18 8.28
CA TYR A 169 8.62 13.81 8.13
C TYR A 169 8.96 13.41 6.68
N LEU A 170 8.30 14.02 5.69
CA LEU A 170 8.50 13.69 4.28
C LEU A 170 9.84 14.18 3.73
N GLU A 171 10.33 15.33 4.21
CA GLU A 171 11.62 15.91 3.78
C GLU A 171 12.82 15.00 4.07
N GLN A 172 12.73 14.11 5.07
CA GLN A 172 13.79 13.15 5.39
C GLN A 172 13.76 11.89 4.53
N CYS A 173 12.62 11.54 3.93
CA CYS A 173 12.44 10.28 3.20
C CYS A 173 12.68 10.42 1.69
N VAL A 174 12.54 11.62 1.12
CA VAL A 174 12.72 11.90 -0.31
C VAL A 174 14.18 12.31 -0.63
N GLY A 175 15.01 12.52 0.40
CA GLY A 175 16.39 13.01 0.30
C GLY A 175 17.50 11.97 0.40
N CYS A 176 17.22 10.66 0.22
CA CYS A 176 18.24 9.60 0.22
C CYS A 176 18.24 8.80 -1.09
#